data_AF-A0A9E0Y031-F1
#
_entry.id   AF-A0A9E0Y031-F1
#
_cell.length_a   1.000
_cell.length_b   1.000
_cell.length_c   1.000
_cell.angle_alpha   90.00
_cell.angle_beta   90.00
_cell.angle_gamma   90.00
#
_symmetry.space_group_name_H-M   'P 1'
#
loop_
_entity.id
_entity.type
_entity.pdbx_description
1 polymer ?
#
loop_
_entity_poly.entity_id
_entity_poly.type
_entity_poly.pdbx_seq_one_letter_code
_entity_poly.pdbx_strand_id
1 'polypeptide(L)'
;MLDEILSTLKSQAAPELMNTIGLNAQQTDGSITAAADSVKQVIGGGDGFGLDDMLNLFSSAQNNSNADGILSNISQVFNGKLTSDVGLSAQQAGGVKDLLLPMIMNLISGKVGGNANNLQGLLSAFTGQGGGLAEMAGGLLKGLFK
;
A
#
# COMPACT_ATOMS: atom_id res chain seq x y z
N MET A 1 10.58 -4.65 -3.08
CA MET A 1 9.21 -5.21 -3.16
C MET A 1 8.18 -4.14 -3.48
N LEU A 2 8.08 -3.07 -2.70
CA LEU A 2 7.13 -1.98 -2.99
C LEU A 2 7.37 -1.35 -4.37
N ASP A 3 8.63 -1.10 -4.74
CA ASP A 3 8.97 -0.54 -6.05
C ASP A 3 8.56 -1.45 -7.22
N GLU A 4 8.66 -2.78 -7.04
CA GLU A 4 8.17 -3.74 -8.02
C GLU A 4 6.64 -3.74 -8.13
N ILE A 5 5.94 -3.65 -6.99
CA ILE A 5 4.48 -3.53 -6.96
C ILE A 5 4.06 -2.25 -7.70
N LEU A 6 4.69 -1.12 -7.39
CA LEU A 6 4.43 0.17 -8.04
C LEU A 6 4.72 0.12 -9.55
N SER A 7 5.87 -0.43 -9.94
CA SER A 7 6.24 -0.59 -11.35
C SER A 7 5.24 -1.47 -12.10
N THR A 8 4.82 -2.58 -11.49
CA THR A 8 3.83 -3.50 -12.05
C THR A 8 2.46 -2.84 -12.18
N LEU A 9 2.00 -2.16 -11.12
CA LEU A 9 0.73 -1.43 -11.11
C LEU A 9 0.72 -0.33 -12.17
N LYS A 10 1.83 0.40 -12.33
CA LYS A 10 1.98 1.42 -13.36
C LYS A 10 1.93 0.83 -14.77
N SER A 11 2.65 -0.27 -15.01
CA SER A 11 2.65 -0.93 -16.32
C SER A 11 1.28 -1.49 -16.72
N GLN A 12 0.48 -1.95 -15.75
CA GLN A 12 -0.81 -2.59 -16.01
C GLN A 12 -1.96 -1.57 -16.05
N ALA A 13 -1.98 -0.63 -15.09
CA ALA A 13 -3.12 0.24 -14.89
C ALA A 13 -3.04 1.56 -15.66
N ALA A 14 -1.84 2.09 -15.93
CA ALA A 14 -1.72 3.42 -16.55
C ALA A 14 -2.48 3.55 -17.88
N PRO A 15 -2.44 2.56 -18.81
CA PRO A 15 -3.22 2.64 -20.04
C PRO A 15 -4.73 2.73 -19.78
N GLU A 16 -5.25 1.97 -18.83
CA GLU A 16 -6.69 1.90 -18.54
C GLU A 16 -7.18 3.14 -17.78
N LEU A 17 -6.38 3.67 -16.86
CA LEU A 17 -6.62 4.95 -16.18
C LEU A 17 -6.73 6.11 -17.19
N MET A 18 -5.85 6.14 -18.18
CA MET A 18 -5.85 7.20 -19.19
C MET A 18 -6.98 7.00 -20.22
N ASN A 19 -7.14 5.79 -20.75
CA ASN A 19 -8.05 5.54 -21.87
C ASN A 19 -9.51 5.37 -21.45
N THR A 20 -9.77 4.82 -20.27
CA THR A 20 -11.13 4.52 -19.79
C THR A 20 -11.64 5.58 -18.83
N ILE A 21 -10.80 6.01 -17.88
CA ILE A 21 -11.19 6.98 -16.85
C ILE A 21 -10.91 8.42 -17.30
N GLY A 22 -10.07 8.60 -18.32
CA GLY A 22 -9.75 9.92 -18.88
C GLY A 22 -8.78 10.71 -18.01
N LEU A 23 -7.93 10.04 -17.23
CA LEU A 23 -6.91 10.71 -16.43
C LEU A 23 -5.78 11.26 -17.32
N ASN A 24 -5.24 12.42 -16.96
CA ASN A 24 -3.98 12.88 -17.54
C ASN A 24 -2.78 12.14 -16.92
N ALA A 25 -1.58 12.34 -17.46
CA ALA A 25 -0.38 11.64 -17.01
C ALA A 25 -0.06 11.89 -15.51
N GLN A 26 -0.21 13.12 -15.04
CA GLN A 26 0.02 13.48 -13.63
C GLN A 26 -1.01 12.82 -12.71
N GLN A 27 -2.29 12.85 -13.09
CA GLN A 27 -3.37 12.21 -12.35
C GLN A 27 -3.22 10.69 -12.31
N THR A 28 -2.75 10.10 -13.41
CA THR A 28 -2.48 8.66 -13.52
C THR A 28 -1.37 8.26 -12.55
N ASP A 29 -0.23 8.94 -12.59
CA ASP A 29 0.91 8.67 -11.71
C ASP A 29 0.57 8.92 -10.23
N GLY A 30 -0.15 10.02 -9.96
CA GLY A 30 -0.66 10.35 -8.63
C GLY A 30 -1.64 9.30 -8.10
N SER A 31 -2.52 8.76 -8.95
CA SER A 31 -3.48 7.72 -8.55
C SER A 31 -2.79 6.40 -8.19
N ILE A 32 -1.79 5.99 -8.99
CA ILE A 32 -0.99 4.79 -8.73
C ILE A 32 -0.21 4.94 -7.42
N THR A 33 0.40 6.11 -7.21
CA THR A 33 1.13 6.42 -5.98
C THR A 33 0.20 6.45 -4.77
N ALA A 34 -0.95 7.10 -4.89
CA ALA A 34 -1.97 7.16 -3.85
C ALA A 34 -2.46 5.78 -3.42
N ALA A 35 -2.60 4.82 -4.36
CA ALA A 35 -2.99 3.45 -4.03
C ALA A 35 -1.95 2.78 -3.10
N ALA A 36 -0.66 2.87 -3.45
CA ALA A 36 0.42 2.31 -2.64
C ALA A 36 0.59 3.01 -1.30
N ASP A 37 0.50 4.35 -1.29
CA ASP A 37 0.61 5.14 -0.07
C ASP A 37 -0.54 4.88 0.90
N SER A 38 -1.74 4.60 0.40
CA SER A 38 -2.90 4.29 1.25
C SER A 38 -2.71 2.97 1.99
N VAL A 39 -2.25 1.94 1.27
CA VAL A 39 -1.88 0.66 1.87
C VAL A 39 -0.77 0.87 2.90
N LYS A 40 0.30 1.57 2.54
CA LYS A 40 1.43 1.87 3.43
C LYS A 40 0.98 2.62 4.68
N GLN A 41 0.11 3.61 4.54
CA GLN A 41 -0.37 4.45 5.63
C GLN A 41 -1.22 3.65 6.62
N VAL A 42 -2.18 2.85 6.15
CA VAL A 42 -3.05 2.06 7.05
C VAL A 42 -2.26 0.97 7.76
N ILE A 43 -1.34 0.33 7.05
CA ILE A 43 -0.59 -0.80 7.60
C ILE A 43 0.58 -0.36 8.47
N GLY A 44 1.27 0.71 8.07
CA GLY A 44 2.39 1.28 8.80
C GLY A 44 1.98 2.24 9.92
N GLY A 45 0.72 2.71 9.92
CA GLY A 45 0.19 3.68 10.89
C GLY A 45 -0.03 3.13 12.29
N GLY A 46 0.04 1.81 12.49
CA GLY A 46 -0.06 1.21 13.81
C GLY A 46 -1.46 1.27 14.41
N ASP A 47 -2.51 1.25 13.58
CA ASP A 47 -3.95 1.29 13.95
C ASP A 47 -4.43 0.06 14.78
N GLY A 48 -3.54 -0.62 15.50
CA GLY A 48 -3.86 -1.72 16.39
C GLY A 48 -4.18 -3.04 15.68
N PHE A 49 -3.97 -3.13 14.37
CA PHE A 49 -4.18 -4.36 13.62
C PHE A 49 -3.11 -5.42 13.95
N GLY A 50 -3.55 -6.63 14.24
CA GLY A 50 -2.65 -7.76 14.49
C GLY A 50 -1.97 -8.23 13.22
N LEU A 51 -0.77 -8.81 13.36
CA LEU A 51 -0.06 -9.46 12.26
C LEU A 51 -0.92 -10.54 11.58
N ASP A 52 -1.75 -11.24 12.35
CA ASP A 52 -2.62 -12.30 11.83
C ASP A 52 -3.74 -11.74 10.94
N ASP A 53 -4.30 -10.57 11.27
CA ASP A 53 -5.32 -9.92 10.45
C ASP A 53 -4.73 -9.39 9.14
N MET A 54 -3.53 -8.82 9.21
CA MET A 54 -2.77 -8.39 8.03
C MET A 54 -2.36 -9.60 7.17
N LEU A 55 -1.99 -10.71 7.80
CA LEU A 55 -1.66 -11.94 7.08
C LEU A 55 -2.89 -12.50 6.38
N ASN A 56 -4.05 -12.49 7.05
CA ASN A 56 -5.32 -12.90 6.45
C ASN A 56 -5.66 -12.02 5.23
N LEU A 57 -5.57 -10.69 5.37
CA LEU A 57 -5.79 -9.72 4.28
C LEU A 57 -4.95 -10.03 3.03
N PHE A 58 -3.72 -10.50 3.20
CA PHE A 58 -2.80 -10.80 2.11
C PHE A 58 -2.59 -12.30 1.83
N SER A 59 -3.44 -13.16 2.39
CA SER A 59 -3.30 -14.62 2.27
C SER A 59 -4.00 -15.21 1.04
N SER A 60 -4.64 -14.39 0.20
CA SER A 60 -5.58 -14.82 -0.86
C SER A 60 -6.79 -15.61 -0.35
N ALA A 61 -6.91 -15.86 0.96
CA ALA A 61 -8.07 -16.47 1.56
C ALA A 61 -9.20 -15.43 1.69
N GLN A 62 -10.40 -15.91 2.01
CA GLN A 62 -11.49 -15.02 2.39
C GLN A 62 -11.10 -14.23 3.66
N ASN A 63 -11.36 -12.93 3.62
CA ASN A 63 -11.11 -12.04 4.74
C ASN A 63 -12.00 -12.39 5.94
N ASN A 64 -11.44 -12.27 7.13
CA ASN A 64 -12.19 -12.17 8.37
C ASN A 64 -12.67 -10.71 8.58
N SER A 65 -13.49 -10.48 9.60
CA SER A 65 -14.05 -9.14 9.87
C SER A 65 -12.98 -8.06 10.15
N ASN A 66 -11.83 -8.43 10.73
CA ASN A 66 -10.76 -7.47 10.97
C ASN A 66 -10.03 -7.10 9.68
N ALA A 67 -9.72 -8.10 8.83
CA ALA A 67 -9.12 -7.89 7.52
C ALA A 67 -10.04 -7.07 6.60
N ASP A 68 -11.36 -7.29 6.67
CA ASP A 68 -12.34 -6.43 5.99
C ASP A 68 -12.34 -5.00 6.52
N GLY A 69 -12.16 -4.82 7.83
CA GLY A 69 -11.96 -3.51 8.45
C GLY A 69 -10.71 -2.80 7.92
N ILE A 70 -9.59 -3.52 7.80
CA ILE A 70 -8.34 -2.99 7.23
C ILE A 70 -8.56 -2.59 5.77
N LEU A 71 -9.17 -3.45 4.96
CA LEU A 71 -9.46 -3.16 3.56
C LEU A 71 -10.37 -1.94 3.40
N SER A 72 -11.38 -1.80 4.27
CA SER A 72 -12.25 -0.62 4.32
C SER A 72 -11.45 0.65 4.64
N ASN A 73 -10.54 0.60 5.62
CA ASN A 73 -9.69 1.76 5.95
C ASN A 73 -8.77 2.14 4.77
N ILE A 74 -8.16 1.15 4.09
CA ILE A 74 -7.36 1.39 2.89
C ILE A 74 -8.21 2.07 1.82
N SER A 75 -9.41 1.58 1.58
CA SER A 75 -10.36 2.13 0.60
C SER A 75 -10.74 3.58 0.92
N GLN A 76 -10.97 3.91 2.20
CA GLN A 76 -11.30 5.27 2.64
C GLN A 76 -10.12 6.23 2.48
N VAL A 77 -8.93 5.85 2.95
CA VAL A 77 -7.71 6.65 2.81
C VAL A 77 -7.40 6.88 1.34
N PHE A 78 -7.53 5.83 0.52
CA PHE A 78 -7.28 5.91 -0.91
C PHE A 78 -8.23 6.86 -1.61
N ASN A 79 -9.52 6.74 -1.35
CA ASN A 79 -10.50 7.68 -1.90
C ASN A 79 -10.18 9.14 -1.49
N GLY A 80 -9.80 9.36 -0.22
CA GLY A 80 -9.39 10.67 0.27
C GLY A 80 -8.19 11.25 -0.49
N LYS A 81 -7.15 10.44 -0.75
CA LYS A 81 -5.97 10.87 -1.52
C LYS A 81 -6.31 11.16 -2.98
N LEU A 82 -7.15 10.34 -3.61
CA LEU A 82 -7.59 10.57 -4.99
C LEU A 82 -8.30 11.91 -5.15
N THR A 83 -9.18 12.26 -4.21
CA THR A 83 -9.91 13.53 -4.30
C THR A 83 -9.07 14.72 -3.85
N SER A 84 -8.29 14.58 -2.78
CA SER A 84 -7.59 15.70 -2.15
C SER A 84 -6.20 15.97 -2.73
N ASP A 85 -5.42 14.92 -2.97
CA ASP A 85 -4.01 15.03 -3.38
C ASP A 85 -3.89 15.01 -4.92
N VAL A 86 -4.64 14.12 -5.57
CA VAL A 86 -4.62 13.94 -7.03
C VAL A 86 -5.61 14.89 -7.73
N GLY A 87 -6.60 15.40 -7.00
CA GLY A 87 -7.60 16.33 -7.53
C GLY A 87 -8.63 15.69 -8.46
N LEU A 88 -8.97 14.41 -8.24
CA LEU A 88 -9.98 13.71 -9.02
C LEU A 88 -11.39 14.09 -8.59
N SER A 89 -12.32 14.13 -9.54
CA SER A 89 -13.75 14.15 -9.23
C SER A 89 -14.17 12.85 -8.52
N ALA A 90 -15.30 12.89 -7.80
CA ALA A 90 -15.82 11.69 -7.11
C ALA A 90 -16.08 10.52 -8.08
N GLN A 91 -16.53 10.80 -9.31
CA GLN A 91 -16.75 9.78 -10.33
C GLN A 91 -15.43 9.16 -10.81
N GLN A 92 -14.41 9.98 -11.08
CA GLN A 92 -13.09 9.48 -11.46
C GLN A 92 -12.46 8.69 -10.31
N ALA A 93 -12.50 9.21 -9.08
CA ALA A 93 -11.98 8.52 -7.90
C ALA A 93 -12.66 7.14 -7.69
N GLY A 94 -13.98 7.06 -7.92
CA GLY A 94 -14.72 5.79 -7.91
C GLY A 94 -14.16 4.80 -8.93
N GLY A 95 -14.07 5.18 -10.20
CA GLY A 95 -13.52 4.32 -11.25
C GLY A 95 -12.08 3.90 -11.00
N VAL A 96 -11.24 4.82 -10.50
CA VAL A 96 -9.84 4.54 -10.16
C VAL A 96 -9.76 3.52 -9.04
N LYS A 97 -10.58 3.66 -8.01
CA LYS A 97 -10.62 2.73 -6.87
C LYS A 97 -11.03 1.33 -7.31
N ASP A 98 -12.08 1.24 -8.10
CA ASP A 98 -12.62 -0.04 -8.58
C ASP A 98 -11.60 -0.79 -9.44
N LEU A 99 -10.70 -0.05 -10.13
CA LEU A 99 -9.61 -0.61 -10.90
C LEU A 99 -8.36 -0.93 -10.03
N LEU A 100 -7.83 0.07 -9.33
CA LEU A 100 -6.51 -0.02 -8.69
C LEU A 100 -6.53 -0.82 -7.38
N LEU A 101 -7.60 -0.74 -6.59
CA LEU A 101 -7.63 -1.37 -5.27
C LEU A 101 -7.54 -2.90 -5.38
N PRO A 102 -8.33 -3.61 -6.23
CA PRO A 102 -8.16 -5.05 -6.41
C PRO A 102 -6.77 -5.43 -6.92
N MET A 103 -6.20 -4.66 -7.86
CA MET A 103 -4.88 -4.94 -8.42
C MET A 103 -3.77 -4.85 -7.37
N ILE A 104 -3.73 -3.76 -6.59
CA ILE A 104 -2.67 -3.61 -5.59
C ILE A 104 -2.79 -4.66 -4.49
N MET A 105 -4.01 -4.99 -4.06
CA MET A 105 -4.24 -6.06 -3.09
C MET A 105 -3.78 -7.41 -3.62
N ASN A 106 -4.08 -7.74 -4.89
CA ASN A 106 -3.61 -8.98 -5.52
C ASN A 106 -2.08 -9.04 -5.65
N LEU A 107 -1.44 -7.93 -6.03
CA LEU A 107 0.02 -7.87 -6.15
C LEU A 107 0.70 -8.08 -4.79
N ILE A 108 0.18 -7.45 -3.73
CA ILE A 108 0.73 -7.63 -2.38
C ILE A 108 0.47 -9.05 -1.89
N SER A 109 -0.75 -9.58 -2.06
CA SER A 109 -1.08 -10.96 -1.70
C SER A 109 -0.18 -11.97 -2.43
N GLY A 110 0.16 -11.73 -3.70
CA GLY A 110 1.09 -12.57 -4.44
C GLY A 110 2.54 -12.49 -3.93
N LYS A 111 2.96 -11.35 -3.37
CA LYS A 111 4.30 -11.19 -2.77
C LYS A 111 4.38 -11.73 -1.34
N VAL A 112 3.33 -11.54 -0.54
CA VAL A 112 3.24 -12.05 0.83
C VAL A 112 3.01 -13.55 0.82
N GLY A 113 2.07 -14.02 -0.01
CA GLY A 113 1.77 -15.44 -0.20
C GLY A 113 1.27 -16.14 1.05
N GLY A 114 0.61 -15.41 1.96
CA GLY A 114 0.25 -15.94 3.30
C GLY A 114 1.45 -16.29 4.18
N ASN A 115 2.66 -15.81 3.85
CA ASN A 115 3.86 -16.04 4.63
C ASN A 115 4.14 -14.88 5.60
N ALA A 116 4.15 -15.18 6.90
CA ALA A 116 4.36 -14.20 7.95
C ALA A 116 5.72 -13.48 7.87
N ASN A 117 6.78 -14.13 7.37
CA ASN A 117 8.11 -13.51 7.21
C ASN A 117 8.10 -12.51 6.05
N ASN A 118 7.43 -12.83 4.94
CA ASN A 118 7.28 -11.91 3.82
C ASN A 118 6.44 -10.69 4.23
N LEU A 119 5.38 -10.92 5.00
CA LEU A 119 4.58 -9.85 5.60
C LEU A 119 5.45 -8.96 6.49
N GLN A 120 6.22 -9.53 7.42
CA GLN A 120 7.12 -8.76 8.28
C GLN A 120 8.14 -7.95 7.47
N GLY A 121 8.67 -8.49 6.38
CA GLY A 121 9.55 -7.77 5.45
C GLY A 121 8.85 -6.59 4.76
N LEU A 122 7.58 -6.74 4.38
CA LEU A 122 6.76 -5.66 3.83
C LEU A 122 6.50 -4.57 4.88
N LEU A 123 6.09 -4.96 6.09
CA LEU A 123 5.83 -4.05 7.21
C LEU A 123 7.08 -3.25 7.57
N SER A 124 8.22 -3.92 7.62
CA SER A 124 9.54 -3.32 7.84
C SER A 124 9.87 -2.25 6.79
N ALA A 125 9.55 -2.51 5.52
CA ALA A 125 9.74 -1.56 4.44
C ALA A 125 8.76 -0.36 4.52
N PHE A 126 7.54 -0.57 5.03
CA PHE A 126 6.51 0.48 5.12
C PHE A 126 6.70 1.41 6.31
N THR A 127 7.04 0.84 7.47
CA THR A 127 7.25 1.57 8.73
C THR A 127 8.64 2.17 8.85
N GLY A 128 9.59 1.74 8.01
CA GLY A 128 11.01 2.06 8.17
C GLY A 128 11.64 1.44 9.43
N GLN A 129 10.89 0.62 10.18
CA GLN A 129 11.33 -0.09 11.38
C GLN A 129 12.04 -1.41 11.09
N GLY A 130 12.32 -1.69 9.81
CA GLY A 130 13.24 -2.75 9.37
C GLY A 130 14.71 -2.38 9.56
N GLY A 131 15.19 -2.37 10.80
CA GLY A 131 16.55 -2.78 11.22
C GLY A 131 17.82 -2.43 10.40
N GLY A 132 17.85 -1.35 9.61
CA GLY A 132 19.03 -1.02 8.79
C GLY A 132 19.83 0.19 9.26
N LEU A 133 19.17 1.35 9.40
CA LEU A 133 19.88 2.62 9.58
C LEU A 133 19.74 3.21 10.98
N ALA A 134 18.59 3.05 11.64
CA ALA A 134 18.39 3.58 12.99
C ALA A 134 19.18 2.79 14.06
N GLU A 135 19.29 1.46 13.92
CA GLU A 135 20.11 0.62 14.80
C GLU A 135 21.61 0.72 14.50
N MET A 136 22.02 0.85 13.24
CA MET A 136 23.43 1.14 12.92
C MET A 136 23.85 2.54 13.38
N ALA A 137 22.98 3.55 13.23
CA ALA A 137 23.24 4.87 13.80
C ALA A 137 23.24 4.82 15.32
N GLY A 138 22.30 4.13 15.96
CA GLY A 138 22.28 3.95 17.41
C GLY A 138 23.52 3.21 17.95
N GLY A 139 23.97 2.17 17.24
CA GLY A 139 25.16 1.38 17.58
C GLY A 139 26.47 2.12 17.34
N LEU A 140 26.59 2.84 16.21
CA LEU A 140 27.78 3.63 15.87
C LEU A 140 27.93 4.84 16.78
N LEU A 141 26.84 5.55 17.09
CA LEU A 141 26.86 6.70 18.00
C LEU A 141 27.17 6.24 19.44
N LYS A 142 26.60 5.12 19.89
CA LYS A 142 26.92 4.55 21.21
C LYS A 142 28.36 4.02 21.31
N GLY A 143 28.99 3.68 20.18
CA GLY A 143 30.41 3.32 20.08
C GLY A 143 31.37 4.52 20.03
N LEU A 144 30.90 5.70 19.64
CA LEU A 144 31.69 6.95 19.60
C LEU A 144 31.70 7.71 20.94
N PHE A 145 30.71 7.45 21.81
CA PHE A 145 30.61 8.06 23.14
C PHE A 145 30.99 7.10 24.29
N LYS A 146 31.78 6.06 23.99
CA LYS A 146 32.43 5.21 24.98
C LYS A 146 33.94 5.37 24.94
#